data_AF-A0ABD3Q9D5-F1
#
_entry.id   AF-A0ABD3Q9D5-F1
#
_cell.length_a   1.000
_cell.length_b   1.000
_cell.length_c   1.000
_cell.angle_alpha   90.00
_cell.angle_beta   90.00
_cell.angle_gamma   90.00
#
_symmetry.space_group_name_H-M   'P 1'
#
loop_
_entity.id
_entity.type
_entity.pdbx_description
1 polymer ?
#
loop_
_entity_poly.entity_id
_entity_poly.type
_entity_poly.pdbx_seq_one_letter_code
_entity_poly.pdbx_strand_id
1 'polypeptide(L)'
;MDAQALENNAGGLGLFGDDDEEENEHQQIQQQQYEDDLDADDILGLDDDAGAMENHGGSLLMRFCPHDSSMLYPKENRAERKLLYACRLCRYTELAQGPLIYQNILKKEVGNVLHTVPSAVSDDPTLPRSQNAHCEKCGHNEAVFFQSDTSDVRNDTLALIFVCCNCDHKWVA
;
A
#
# COMPACT_ATOMS: atom_id res chain seq x y z
N MET A 1 1.83 -76.88 6.44
CA MET A 1 1.37 -77.89 5.45
C MET A 1 0.68 -77.12 4.36
N ASP A 2 1.28 -77.24 3.20
CA ASP A 2 1.21 -76.34 2.06
C ASP A 2 -0.17 -76.29 1.41
N ALA A 3 -0.54 -75.09 0.95
CA ALA A 3 -1.59 -74.91 -0.05
C ALA A 3 -0.93 -74.25 -1.27
N GLN A 4 -0.78 -75.04 -2.33
CA GLN A 4 -0.48 -74.58 -3.68
C GLN A 4 -1.76 -74.08 -4.35
N ALA A 5 -1.66 -72.97 -5.09
CA ALA A 5 -2.45 -72.62 -6.28
C ALA A 5 -1.73 -71.42 -6.93
N LEU A 6 -1.05 -71.49 -8.09
CA LEU A 6 -1.57 -71.63 -9.45
C LEU A 6 -2.82 -70.76 -9.69
N GLU A 7 -2.70 -69.59 -10.33
CA GLU A 7 -2.87 -69.42 -11.78
C GLU A 7 -2.84 -67.94 -12.22
N ASN A 8 -2.63 -67.77 -13.52
CA ASN A 8 -2.31 -66.54 -14.25
C ASN A 8 -3.51 -65.61 -14.45
N ASN A 9 -3.26 -64.30 -14.62
CA ASN A 9 -3.44 -63.56 -15.88
C ASN A 9 -3.84 -62.07 -15.67
N ALA A 10 -3.33 -61.25 -16.58
CA ALA A 10 -3.82 -59.93 -17.02
C ALA A 10 -3.57 -58.69 -16.15
N GLY A 11 -2.59 -57.90 -16.61
CA GLY A 11 -2.76 -56.47 -16.91
C GLY A 11 -2.93 -55.52 -15.73
N GLY A 12 -1.81 -54.94 -15.27
CA GLY A 12 -1.80 -53.76 -14.42
C GLY A 12 -0.63 -52.86 -14.81
N LEU A 13 -0.94 -51.74 -15.45
CA LEU A 13 -0.04 -50.59 -15.59
C LEU A 13 0.31 -50.07 -14.19
N GLY A 14 1.59 -50.05 -13.84
CA GLY A 14 2.18 -49.31 -12.71
C GLY A 14 3.59 -48.92 -13.12
N LEU A 15 3.90 -47.65 -13.35
CA LEU A 15 4.13 -46.58 -12.36
C LEU A 15 5.46 -46.76 -11.62
N PHE A 16 6.22 -45.65 -11.61
CA PHE A 16 7.42 -45.32 -10.84
C PHE A 16 8.76 -45.73 -11.48
N GLY A 17 9.38 -44.74 -12.14
CA GLY A 17 10.81 -44.70 -12.46
C GLY A 17 11.26 -43.24 -12.48
N ASP A 18 11.93 -42.84 -11.39
CA ASP A 18 12.99 -41.83 -11.28
C ASP A 18 12.66 -40.36 -11.56
N ASP A 19 12.25 -39.60 -10.54
CA ASP A 19 12.11 -38.12 -10.53
C ASP A 19 12.71 -37.50 -9.23
N ASP A 20 13.87 -37.96 -8.74
CA ASP A 20 14.45 -37.46 -7.47
C ASP A 20 15.72 -36.58 -7.63
N GLU A 21 16.13 -36.21 -8.86
CA GLU A 21 17.35 -35.39 -9.06
C GLU A 21 17.09 -33.94 -9.55
N GLU A 22 15.90 -33.58 -10.04
CA GLU A 22 15.64 -32.22 -10.59
C GLU A 22 15.15 -31.16 -9.56
N GLU A 23 14.73 -31.57 -8.36
CA GLU A 23 14.18 -30.63 -7.34
C GLU A 23 15.27 -29.83 -6.60
N ASN A 24 16.50 -30.37 -6.50
CA ASN A 24 17.57 -29.74 -5.71
C ASN A 24 18.25 -28.57 -6.46
N GLU A 25 18.32 -28.63 -7.79
CA GLU A 25 18.84 -27.53 -8.61
C GLU A 25 17.85 -26.36 -8.67
N HIS A 26 16.53 -26.64 -8.77
CA HIS A 26 15.50 -25.59 -8.74
C HIS A 26 15.46 -24.86 -7.39
N GLN A 27 15.67 -25.55 -6.27
CA GLN A 27 15.75 -24.90 -4.96
C GLN A 27 17.01 -24.05 -4.78
N GLN A 28 18.15 -24.46 -5.35
CA GLN A 28 19.40 -23.67 -5.29
C GLN A 28 19.36 -22.44 -6.20
N ILE A 29 18.78 -22.54 -7.39
CA ILE A 29 18.58 -21.40 -8.30
C ILE A 29 17.61 -20.39 -7.67
N GLN A 30 16.53 -20.86 -7.04
CA GLN A 30 15.55 -20.00 -6.40
C GLN A 30 16.11 -19.33 -5.13
N GLN A 31 17.06 -19.94 -4.42
CA GLN A 31 17.75 -19.29 -3.29
C GLN A 31 18.78 -18.25 -3.76
N GLN A 32 19.54 -18.51 -4.82
CA GLN A 32 20.48 -17.51 -5.38
C GLN A 32 19.75 -16.29 -5.94
N GLN A 33 18.56 -16.48 -6.53
CA GLN A 33 17.75 -15.39 -7.07
C GLN A 33 17.16 -14.47 -5.98
N TYR A 34 17.09 -14.93 -4.72
CA TYR A 34 16.62 -14.12 -3.59
C TYR A 34 17.72 -13.27 -2.93
N GLU A 35 19.00 -13.58 -3.17
CA GLU A 35 20.13 -12.84 -2.56
C GLU A 35 20.64 -11.68 -3.43
N ASP A 36 20.36 -11.67 -4.74
CA ASP A 36 20.83 -10.62 -5.66
C ASP A 36 19.89 -9.38 -5.78
N ASP A 37 18.67 -9.44 -5.25
CA ASP A 37 17.65 -8.35 -5.38
C ASP A 37 17.51 -7.47 -4.11
N LEU A 38 18.34 -7.65 -3.07
CA LEU A 38 18.20 -6.94 -1.78
C LEU A 38 18.99 -5.62 -1.66
N ASP A 39 19.74 -5.21 -2.68
CA ASP A 39 20.69 -4.08 -2.57
C ASP A 39 20.32 -2.81 -3.37
N ALA A 40 19.05 -2.59 -3.74
CA ALA A 40 18.70 -1.38 -4.52
C ALA A 40 17.54 -0.51 -4.02
N ASP A 41 16.69 -0.96 -3.09
CA ASP A 41 15.57 -0.14 -2.62
C ASP A 41 15.70 0.17 -1.13
N ASP A 42 16.38 1.29 -0.86
CA ASP A 42 16.30 2.05 0.37
C ASP A 42 14.82 2.45 0.61
N ILE A 43 14.05 1.53 1.19
CA ILE A 43 12.60 1.67 1.40
C ILE A 43 12.28 2.80 2.40
N LEU A 44 13.30 3.31 3.08
CA LEU A 44 13.23 4.44 4.00
C LEU A 44 14.07 5.57 3.42
N GLY A 45 13.55 6.25 2.40
CA GLY A 45 14.07 7.54 1.94
C GLY A 45 14.05 8.58 3.07
N LEU A 46 15.06 8.50 3.94
CA LEU A 46 15.39 9.49 4.95
C LEU A 46 16.21 10.58 4.25
N ASP A 47 15.53 11.35 3.42
CA ASP A 47 16.06 12.63 2.99
C ASP A 47 16.12 13.54 4.22
N ASP A 48 17.34 13.85 4.66
CA ASP A 48 17.70 14.77 5.75
C ASP A 48 17.34 16.24 5.41
N ASP A 49 16.09 16.52 5.04
CA ASP A 49 15.58 17.88 4.99
C ASP A 49 14.96 18.23 6.36
N ALA A 50 15.79 18.85 7.20
CA ALA A 50 15.36 19.52 8.42
C ALA A 50 14.57 20.80 8.08
N GLY A 51 13.47 20.65 7.33
CA GLY A 51 12.45 21.65 7.09
C GLY A 51 11.45 21.65 8.24
N ALA A 52 11.26 22.81 8.87
CA ALA A 52 10.32 23.01 9.96
C ALA A 52 8.92 22.48 9.60
N MET A 53 8.45 21.49 10.36
CA MET A 53 7.09 20.96 10.24
C MET A 53 6.09 22.08 10.58
N GLU A 54 5.57 22.75 9.55
CA GLU A 54 4.37 23.55 9.71
C GLU A 54 3.24 22.62 10.19
N ASN A 55 2.60 23.01 11.29
CA ASN A 55 1.48 22.30 11.87
C ASN A 55 0.38 22.18 10.82
N HIS A 56 0.33 21.05 10.11
CA HIS A 56 -0.90 20.55 9.51
C HIS A 56 -1.87 20.22 10.66
N GLY A 57 -2.47 21.29 11.20
CA GLY A 57 -3.27 21.35 12.43
C GLY A 57 -4.60 20.64 12.30
N GLY A 58 -4.55 19.33 12.04
CA GLY A 58 -5.71 18.47 11.87
C GLY A 58 -5.40 17.06 11.41
N SER A 59 -4.16 16.75 10.98
CA SER A 59 -3.82 15.38 10.59
C SER A 59 -3.58 14.52 11.82
N LEU A 60 -4.47 13.55 12.07
CA LEU A 60 -4.33 12.55 13.12
C LEU A 60 -3.25 11.53 12.74
N LEU A 61 -2.00 11.85 13.03
CA LEU A 61 -0.89 10.93 12.80
C LEU A 61 -0.86 9.84 13.89
N MET A 62 -0.83 8.57 13.48
CA MET A 62 -0.61 7.45 14.38
C MET A 62 0.82 7.52 14.97
N ARG A 63 0.94 7.34 16.29
CA ARG A 63 2.22 7.40 17.00
C ARG A 63 2.66 6.00 17.40
N PHE A 64 3.95 5.74 17.27
CA PHE A 64 4.58 4.46 17.59
C PHE A 64 5.64 4.63 18.67
N CYS A 65 5.77 3.62 19.51
CA CYS A 65 6.78 3.58 20.55
C CYS A 65 8.18 3.41 19.94
N PRO A 66 9.19 4.18 20.39
CA PRO A 66 10.54 4.11 19.84
C PRO A 66 11.31 2.82 20.22
N HIS A 67 10.82 2.05 21.20
CA HIS A 67 11.51 0.85 21.69
C HIS A 67 11.02 -0.45 21.05
N ASP A 68 9.70 -0.58 20.87
CA ASP A 68 9.05 -1.83 20.44
C ASP A 68 8.22 -1.64 19.17
N SER A 69 8.28 -0.46 18.53
CA SER A 69 7.48 -0.09 17.35
C SER A 69 5.97 -0.36 17.49
N SER A 70 5.48 -0.51 18.71
CA SER A 70 4.08 -0.79 18.98
C SER A 70 3.27 0.51 18.96
N MET A 71 2.01 0.40 18.55
CA MET A 71 1.09 1.53 18.52
C MET A 71 0.86 2.09 19.93
N LEU A 72 1.00 3.41 20.10
CA LEU A 72 0.73 4.07 21.38
C LEU A 72 -0.76 4.34 21.54
N TYR A 73 -1.25 4.19 22.78
CA TYR A 73 -2.65 4.38 23.11
C TYR A 73 -2.89 5.63 23.94
N PRO A 74 -3.98 6.37 23.69
CA PRO A 74 -4.32 7.56 24.45
C PRO A 74 -4.67 7.19 25.91
N LYS A 75 -4.10 7.96 26.85
CA LYS A 75 -4.24 7.78 28.29
C LYS A 75 -4.37 9.15 28.97
N GLU A 76 -5.30 9.27 29.91
CA GLU A 76 -5.49 10.48 30.70
C GLU A 76 -4.47 10.58 31.85
N ASN A 77 -3.80 11.73 31.99
CA ASN A 77 -3.12 12.10 33.24
C ASN A 77 -4.04 13.01 34.08
N ARG A 78 -4.66 12.44 35.11
CA ARG A 78 -5.62 13.15 35.98
C ARG A 78 -4.99 14.29 36.79
N ALA A 79 -3.71 14.21 37.12
CA ALA A 79 -3.05 15.23 37.93
C ALA A 79 -2.85 16.53 37.14
N GLU A 80 -2.39 16.40 35.89
CA GLU A 80 -2.14 17.56 35.01
C GLU A 80 -3.32 17.91 34.10
N ARG A 81 -4.36 17.05 34.05
CA ARG A 81 -5.48 17.15 33.10
C ARG A 81 -5.00 17.24 31.64
N LYS A 82 -3.97 16.48 31.33
CA LYS A 82 -3.38 16.40 29.99
C LYS A 82 -3.54 14.99 29.43
N LEU A 83 -3.64 14.94 28.10
CA LEU A 83 -3.67 13.71 27.33
C LEU A 83 -2.24 13.22 27.09
N LEU A 84 -2.01 11.94 27.35
CA LEU A 84 -0.76 11.23 27.09
C LEU A 84 -0.99 10.12 26.08
N TYR A 85 0.06 9.73 25.39
CA TYR A 85 0.13 8.46 24.66
C TYR A 85 1.04 7.50 25.43
N ALA A 86 0.59 6.27 25.64
CA ALA A 86 1.30 5.26 26.42
C ALA A 86 1.38 3.94 25.67
N CYS A 87 2.54 3.28 25.74
CA CYS A 87 2.68 1.92 25.23
C CYS A 87 2.01 0.92 26.19
N ARG A 88 1.51 -0.20 25.65
CA ARG A 88 0.97 -1.32 26.45
C ARG A 88 2.03 -2.32 26.87
N LEU A 89 3.13 -2.41 26.12
CA LEU A 89 4.17 -3.42 26.33
C LEU A 89 5.31 -2.89 27.21
N CYS A 90 5.67 -1.61 27.07
CA CYS A 90 6.69 -0.97 27.88
C CYS A 90 6.13 0.20 28.71
N ARG A 91 7.00 0.86 29.50
CA ARG A 91 6.64 2.02 30.35
C ARG A 91 6.78 3.36 29.64
N TYR A 92 6.96 3.35 28.32
CA TYR A 92 7.08 4.57 27.54
C TYR A 92 5.77 5.36 27.54
N THR A 93 5.88 6.67 27.77
CA THR A 93 4.77 7.62 27.75
C THR A 93 5.22 8.94 27.15
N GLU A 94 4.39 9.56 26.33
CA GLU A 94 4.64 10.86 25.71
C GLU A 94 3.43 11.79 25.83
N LEU A 95 3.65 13.10 25.71
CA LEU A 95 2.60 14.12 25.75
C LEU A 95 1.93 14.26 24.39
N ALA A 96 0.60 14.28 24.35
CA ALA A 96 -0.13 14.55 23.12
C ALA A 96 -0.01 16.03 22.71
N GLN A 97 0.24 16.27 21.42
CA GLN A 97 0.31 17.63 20.85
C GLN A 97 -1.07 18.30 20.76
N GLY A 98 -2.14 17.52 20.65
CA GLY A 98 -3.52 18.01 20.55
C GLY A 98 -4.53 17.07 21.23
N PRO A 99 -5.77 17.54 21.45
CA PRO A 99 -6.81 16.77 22.14
C PRO A 99 -7.59 15.80 21.24
N LEU A 100 -7.44 15.91 19.91
CA LEU A 100 -8.19 15.09 18.96
C LEU A 100 -7.58 13.67 18.92
N ILE A 101 -8.38 12.66 19.29
CA ILE A 101 -7.96 11.25 19.30
C ILE A 101 -8.54 10.47 18.12
N TYR A 102 -9.74 10.83 17.71
CA TYR A 102 -10.48 10.11 16.69
C TYR A 102 -11.35 11.09 15.93
N GLN A 103 -11.35 10.95 14.61
CA GLN A 103 -12.23 11.67 13.71
C GLN A 103 -12.85 10.65 12.76
N ASN A 104 -14.18 10.65 12.68
CA ASN A 104 -14.90 9.89 11.67
C ASN A 104 -15.35 10.83 10.56
N ILE A 105 -14.77 10.69 9.37
CA ILE A 105 -15.13 11.48 8.20
C ILE A 105 -16.12 10.65 7.37
N LEU A 106 -17.41 10.98 7.47
CA LEU A 106 -18.49 10.24 6.81
C LEU A 106 -18.60 10.51 5.31
N LYS A 107 -18.12 11.66 4.85
CA LYS A 107 -18.13 12.05 3.44
C LYS A 107 -16.71 12.46 3.06
N LYS A 108 -16.09 11.74 2.13
CA LYS A 108 -14.79 12.11 1.58
C LYS A 108 -15.04 13.05 0.39
N GLU A 109 -14.52 14.27 0.45
CA GLU A 109 -14.59 15.19 -0.69
C GLU A 109 -13.69 14.69 -1.82
N VAL A 110 -14.10 14.92 -3.07
CA VAL A 110 -13.42 14.42 -4.29
C VAL A 110 -11.99 14.98 -4.42
N GLY A 111 -11.72 16.16 -3.85
CA GLY A 111 -10.36 16.72 -3.78
C GLY A 111 -9.38 15.83 -3.00
N ASN A 112 -9.88 15.07 -2.03
CA ASN A 112 -9.10 14.07 -1.32
C ASN A 112 -8.95 12.75 -2.10
N VAL A 113 -9.42 12.64 -3.33
CA VAL A 113 -9.16 11.45 -4.16
C VAL A 113 -7.92 11.63 -5.03
N LEU A 114 -7.53 12.88 -5.31
CA LEU A 114 -6.38 13.21 -6.16
C LEU A 114 -5.07 12.60 -5.64
N HIS A 115 -4.88 12.49 -4.32
CA HIS A 115 -3.67 11.89 -3.74
C HIS A 115 -3.62 10.36 -3.89
N THR A 116 -4.76 9.69 -4.03
CA THR A 116 -4.83 8.23 -4.23
C THR A 116 -4.50 7.85 -5.67
N VAL A 117 -4.68 8.77 -6.62
CA VAL A 117 -4.41 8.52 -8.03
C VAL A 117 -2.90 8.32 -8.21
N PRO A 118 -2.43 7.18 -8.74
CA PRO A 118 -1.02 6.97 -9.04
C PRO A 118 -0.52 7.94 -10.12
N SER A 119 0.77 8.26 -10.15
CA SER A 119 1.34 9.08 -11.24
C SER A 119 1.45 8.30 -12.56
N ALA A 120 1.63 6.98 -12.50
CA ALA A 120 1.69 6.08 -13.66
C ALA A 120 0.39 6.01 -14.50
N VAL A 121 -0.69 6.67 -14.08
CA VAL A 121 -1.94 6.77 -14.83
C VAL A 121 -1.75 7.48 -16.18
N SER A 122 -0.74 8.35 -16.32
CA SER A 122 -0.40 8.99 -17.59
C SER A 122 0.01 8.01 -18.68
N ASP A 123 0.57 6.85 -18.30
CA ASP A 123 1.20 5.91 -19.21
C ASP A 123 0.24 4.80 -19.64
N ASP A 124 -0.93 4.71 -19.01
CA ASP A 124 -1.95 3.74 -19.35
C ASP A 124 -2.52 4.02 -20.76
N PRO A 125 -2.34 3.11 -21.74
CA PRO A 125 -2.85 3.29 -23.09
C PRO A 125 -4.36 3.03 -23.19
N THR A 126 -4.99 2.47 -22.16
CA THR A 126 -6.42 2.13 -22.15
C THR A 126 -7.30 3.30 -21.72
N LEU A 127 -6.72 4.31 -21.07
CA LEU A 127 -7.46 5.48 -20.60
C LEU A 127 -7.62 6.54 -21.70
N PRO A 128 -8.78 7.22 -21.76
CA PRO A 128 -9.02 8.25 -22.76
C PRO A 128 -8.19 9.51 -22.50
N ARG A 129 -7.72 10.12 -23.59
CA ARG A 129 -6.91 11.34 -23.58
C ARG A 129 -7.67 12.50 -24.20
N SER A 130 -7.64 13.64 -23.55
CA SER A 130 -8.15 14.91 -24.07
C SER A 130 -6.97 15.77 -24.53
N GLN A 131 -7.04 16.32 -25.75
CA GLN A 131 -6.06 17.28 -26.30
C GLN A 131 -6.43 18.74 -26.05
N ASN A 132 -7.55 19.00 -25.35
CA ASN A 132 -8.05 20.34 -25.04
C ASN A 132 -7.98 20.64 -23.54
N ALA A 133 -7.23 19.84 -22.78
CA ALA A 133 -7.12 19.94 -21.33
C ALA A 133 -5.84 20.70 -20.98
N HIS A 134 -5.98 22.00 -20.70
CA HIS A 134 -4.84 22.87 -20.40
C HIS A 134 -4.35 22.65 -18.96
N CYS A 135 -3.08 22.28 -18.80
CA CYS A 135 -2.44 22.16 -17.50
C CYS A 135 -1.97 23.53 -16.98
N GLU A 136 -2.46 23.94 -15.81
CA GLU A 136 -2.06 25.21 -15.17
C GLU A 136 -0.58 25.28 -14.78
N LYS A 137 0.09 24.13 -14.62
CA LYS A 137 1.48 24.05 -14.16
C LYS A 137 2.51 24.16 -15.29
N CYS A 138 2.29 23.46 -16.40
CA CYS A 138 3.27 23.37 -17.50
C CYS A 138 2.75 23.90 -18.84
N GLY A 139 1.47 24.23 -18.94
CA GLY A 139 0.84 24.72 -20.17
C GLY A 139 0.63 23.67 -21.26
N HIS A 140 0.88 22.38 -20.97
CA HIS A 140 0.60 21.28 -21.90
C HIS A 140 -0.91 21.08 -22.03
N ASN A 141 -1.38 20.72 -23.22
CA ASN A 141 -2.82 20.61 -23.53
C ASN A 141 -3.33 19.16 -23.57
N GLU A 142 -2.47 18.18 -23.29
CA GLU A 142 -2.86 16.77 -23.24
C GLU A 142 -2.93 16.26 -21.81
N ALA A 143 -4.07 15.67 -21.47
CA ALA A 143 -4.29 15.03 -20.20
C ALA A 143 -5.13 13.76 -20.36
N VAL A 144 -4.79 12.75 -19.56
CA VAL A 144 -5.63 11.56 -19.35
C VAL A 144 -6.77 11.96 -18.42
N PHE A 145 -7.97 11.44 -18.65
CA PHE A 145 -9.10 11.67 -17.75
C PHE A 145 -9.88 10.38 -17.44
N PHE A 146 -10.47 10.35 -16.26
CA PHE A 146 -11.35 9.26 -15.82
C PHE A 146 -12.35 9.78 -14.78
N GLN A 147 -13.42 9.04 -14.57
CA GLN A 147 -14.45 9.39 -13.58
C GLN A 147 -13.96 9.03 -12.17
N SER A 148 -14.26 9.88 -11.18
CA SER A 148 -13.95 9.55 -9.80
C SER A 148 -14.80 8.37 -9.32
N ASP A 149 -14.17 7.32 -8.80
CA ASP A 149 -14.86 6.22 -8.13
C ASP A 149 -15.38 6.71 -6.76
N THR A 150 -16.53 7.36 -6.73
CA THR A 150 -17.24 7.60 -5.47
C THR A 150 -17.96 6.31 -5.10
N SER A 151 -17.39 5.54 -4.17
CA SER A 151 -18.01 4.30 -3.63
C SER A 151 -19.38 4.54 -2.99
N ASP A 152 -19.72 5.79 -2.69
CA ASP A 152 -21.04 6.19 -2.24
C ASP A 152 -22.01 6.27 -3.43
N VAL A 153 -22.73 5.18 -3.66
CA VAL A 153 -23.81 4.99 -4.66
C VAL A 153 -24.92 6.09 -4.60
N ARG A 154 -24.88 7.00 -3.63
CA ARG A 154 -25.85 8.10 -3.47
C ARG A 154 -25.33 9.48 -3.88
N ASN A 155 -24.05 9.62 -4.20
CA ASN A 155 -23.51 10.87 -4.72
C ASN A 155 -23.37 10.76 -6.24
N ASP A 156 -24.33 11.31 -6.97
CA ASP A 156 -24.38 11.35 -8.44
C ASP A 156 -23.38 12.37 -9.04
N THR A 157 -22.23 12.59 -8.40
CA THR A 157 -21.24 13.55 -8.89
C THR A 157 -20.29 12.82 -9.83
N LEU A 158 -20.59 12.89 -11.14
CA LEU A 158 -19.74 12.42 -12.23
C LEU A 158 -18.54 13.36 -12.45
N ALA A 159 -17.79 13.65 -11.40
CA ALA A 159 -16.61 14.51 -11.47
C ALA A 159 -15.51 13.81 -12.29
N LEU A 160 -14.86 14.56 -13.18
CA LEU A 160 -13.76 14.05 -13.99
C LEU A 160 -12.44 14.46 -13.36
N ILE A 161 -11.57 13.48 -13.16
CA ILE A 161 -10.18 13.70 -12.73
C ILE A 161 -9.32 13.76 -13.99
N PHE A 162 -8.49 14.79 -14.09
CA PHE A 162 -7.52 14.98 -15.15
C PHE A 162 -6.10 14.82 -14.61
N VAL A 163 -5.24 14.17 -15.40
CA VAL A 163 -3.81 13.99 -15.11
C VAL A 163 -3.01 14.42 -16.35
N CYS A 164 -2.16 15.43 -16.20
CA CYS A 164 -1.31 15.92 -17.28
C CYS A 164 -0.26 14.87 -17.70
N CYS A 165 -0.11 14.63 -19.00
CA CYS A 165 0.86 13.65 -19.53
C CYS A 165 2.34 14.07 -19.41
N ASN A 166 2.64 15.33 -19.04
CA ASN A 166 4.02 15.87 -19.04
C ASN A 166 4.56 16.20 -17.63
N CYS A 167 3.68 16.45 -16.66
CA CYS A 167 4.12 16.94 -15.33
C CYS A 167 3.32 16.34 -14.16
N ASP A 168 2.49 15.33 -14.42
CA ASP A 168 1.65 14.60 -13.47
C ASP A 168 0.78 15.49 -12.57
N HIS A 169 0.53 16.72 -13.01
CA HIS A 169 -0.39 17.61 -12.32
C HIS A 169 -1.81 17.05 -12.45
N LYS A 170 -2.50 16.95 -11.30
CA LYS A 170 -3.81 16.34 -11.18
C LYS A 170 -4.81 17.38 -10.73
N TRP A 171 -5.96 17.44 -11.37
CA TRP A 171 -7.04 18.37 -11.02
C TRP A 171 -8.41 17.74 -11.30
N VAL A 172 -9.44 18.31 -10.69
CA VAL A 172 -10.84 17.89 -10.89
C VAL A 172 -11.55 18.98 -11.70
N ALA A 173 -12.36 18.58 -12.69
CA ALA A 173 -13.23 19.49 -13.46
C ALA A 173 -14.71 19.15 -13.28
#